data_AF-A0A1H1N160-F1
#
_entry.id   AF-A0A1H1N160-F1
#
_cell.length_a   1.000
_cell.length_b   1.000
_cell.length_c   1.000
_cell.angle_alpha   90.00
_cell.angle_beta   90.00
_cell.angle_gamma   90.00
#
_symmetry.space_group_name_H-M   'P 1'
#
loop_
_entity.id
_entity.type
_entity.pdbx_description
1 polymer ?
#
loop_
_entity_poly.entity_id
_entity_poly.type
_entity_poly.pdbx_seq_one_letter_code
_entity_poly.pdbx_strand_id
1 'polypeptide(L)'
;MDAGGLKPNTWQRLERLSSAWNQAKLVLGDQPDGAADDEPGVVVNPRRRARTPLTESQVDAIRTARANGESVVSICQRFNVHRMTVWTHTRDLF
;
A
#
# COMPACT_ATOMS: atom_id res chain seq x y z
N MET A 1 -12.98 -12.19 39.80
CA MET A 1 -12.31 -12.80 38.66
C MET A 1 -13.23 -12.64 37.48
N ASP A 2 -12.86 -11.85 36.49
CA ASP A 2 -13.71 -11.59 35.33
C ASP A 2 -13.54 -12.71 34.30
N ALA A 3 -14.66 -13.13 33.71
CA ALA A 3 -14.77 -14.27 32.81
C ALA A 3 -13.92 -14.05 31.54
N GLY A 4 -12.70 -14.61 31.52
CA GLY A 4 -11.87 -14.64 30.31
C GLY A 4 -10.37 -14.40 30.51
N GLY A 5 -9.90 -14.15 31.74
CA GLY A 5 -8.45 -14.06 32.02
C GLY A 5 -7.73 -12.87 31.36
N LEU A 6 -8.48 -11.90 30.85
CA LEU A 6 -7.95 -10.67 30.27
C LEU A 6 -7.55 -9.70 31.38
N LYS A 7 -6.47 -8.94 31.15
CA LYS A 7 -6.05 -7.87 32.07
C LYS A 7 -7.22 -6.87 32.24
N PRO A 8 -7.48 -6.32 33.44
CA PRO A 8 -8.63 -5.44 33.70
C PRO A 8 -8.74 -4.25 32.73
N ASN A 9 -7.60 -3.70 32.31
CA ASN A 9 -7.53 -2.60 31.33
C ASN A 9 -8.00 -2.99 29.92
N THR A 10 -7.93 -4.27 29.57
CA THR A 10 -8.32 -4.79 28.26
C THR A 10 -9.82 -5.05 28.24
N TRP A 11 -10.36 -5.55 29.35
CA TRP A 11 -11.80 -5.72 29.54
C TRP A 11 -12.56 -4.39 29.46
N GLN A 12 -12.09 -3.37 30.19
CA GLN A 12 -12.71 -2.05 30.17
C GLN A 12 -12.70 -1.39 28.78
N ARG A 13 -11.67 -1.65 27.97
CA ARG A 13 -11.60 -1.19 26.58
C ARG A 13 -12.60 -1.92 25.69
N LEU A 14 -12.80 -3.22 25.90
CA LEU A 14 -13.77 -4.02 25.17
C LEU A 14 -15.21 -3.57 25.48
N GLU A 15 -15.53 -3.32 26.74
CA GLU A 15 -16.85 -2.82 27.16
C GLU A 15 -17.15 -1.44 26.55
N ARG A 16 -16.17 -0.54 26.54
CA ARG A 16 -16.30 0.77 25.89
C ARG A 16 -16.56 0.64 24.39
N LEU A 17 -15.85 -0.26 23.70
CA LEU A 17 -16.06 -0.53 22.29
C LEU A 17 -17.45 -1.13 22.01
N SER A 18 -17.88 -2.10 22.83
CA SER A 18 -19.20 -2.74 22.68
C SER A 18 -20.35 -1.74 22.91
N SER A 19 -20.18 -0.84 23.89
CA SER A 19 -21.15 0.23 24.16
C SER A 19 -21.24 1.22 23.00
N ALA A 20 -20.10 1.70 22.51
CA ALA A 20 -20.05 2.61 21.35
C ALA A 20 -20.66 1.96 20.09
N TRP A 21 -20.41 0.67 19.88
CA TRP A 21 -20.97 -0.10 18.76
C TRP A 21 -22.50 -0.23 18.84
N ASN A 22 -23.05 -0.50 20.02
CA ASN A 22 -24.50 -0.58 20.21
C ASN A 22 -25.16 0.80 20.04
N GLN A 23 -24.52 1.87 20.53
CA GLN A 23 -25.02 3.23 20.35
C GLN A 23 -25.00 3.65 18.87
N ALA A 24 -23.95 3.31 18.11
CA ALA A 24 -23.88 3.60 16.67
C ALA A 24 -24.99 2.89 15.88
N LYS A 25 -25.32 1.64 16.22
CA LYS A 25 -26.45 0.92 15.58
C LYS A 25 -27.80 1.58 15.86
N LEU A 26 -27.99 2.14 17.06
CA LEU A 26 -29.23 2.84 17.41
C LEU A 26 -29.36 4.18 16.67
N VAL A 27 -28.26 4.91 16.50
CA VAL A 27 -28.24 6.16 15.72
C VAL A 27 -28.52 5.91 14.23
N LEU A 28 -28.10 4.78 13.68
CA LEU A 28 -28.41 4.40 12.31
C LEU A 28 -29.91 4.10 12.08
N GLY A 29 -30.65 3.75 13.13
CA GLY A 29 -32.10 3.47 13.07
C GLY A 29 -33.01 4.69 13.23
N ASP A 30 -32.47 5.85 13.64
CA ASP A 30 -33.23 7.08 13.92
C ASP A 30 -32.98 8.19 12.87
N GLN A 31 -32.10 7.94 11.89
CA GLN A 31 -31.89 8.89 10.80
C GLN A 31 -33.03 8.72 9.77
N PRO A 32 -33.84 9.77 9.47
CA PRO A 32 -34.76 9.70 8.34
C PRO A 32 -33.94 9.49 7.06
N ASP A 33 -34.32 8.49 6.27
CA ASP A 33 -33.79 8.11 4.95
C ASP A 33 -33.89 9.28 3.95
N GLY A 34 -33.09 10.32 4.14
CA GLY A 34 -33.30 11.62 3.51
C GLY A 34 -32.01 12.38 3.19
N ALA A 35 -30.88 11.68 3.10
CA ALA A 35 -29.75 12.16 2.31
C ALA A 35 -29.73 11.29 1.06
N ALA A 36 -30.14 11.85 -0.07
CA ALA A 36 -29.82 11.27 -1.37
C ALA A 36 -28.30 11.08 -1.37
N ASP A 37 -27.86 9.82 -1.30
CA ASP A 37 -26.49 9.45 -1.55
C ASP A 37 -26.22 9.90 -2.98
N ASP A 38 -25.55 11.05 -3.12
CA ASP A 38 -25.12 11.55 -4.42
C ASP A 38 -24.35 10.41 -5.07
N GLU A 39 -24.97 9.80 -6.09
CA GLU A 39 -24.46 8.63 -6.77
C GLU A 39 -22.99 8.92 -7.11
N PRO A 40 -22.02 8.15 -6.57
CA PRO A 40 -20.62 8.50 -6.71
C PRO A 40 -20.30 8.52 -8.20
N GLY A 41 -20.08 9.74 -8.72
CA GLY A 41 -19.85 9.97 -10.14
C GLY A 41 -18.80 8.99 -10.68
N VAL A 42 -19.02 8.49 -11.90
CA VAL A 42 -18.24 7.43 -12.57
C VAL A 42 -16.78 7.42 -12.11
N VAL A 43 -16.46 6.49 -11.21
CA VAL A 43 -15.09 6.28 -10.74
C VAL A 43 -14.33 5.62 -11.88
N VAL A 44 -13.61 6.43 -12.66
CA VAL A 44 -12.67 5.92 -13.65
C VAL A 44 -11.48 5.33 -12.89
N ASN A 45 -11.42 4.00 -12.83
CA ASN A 45 -10.29 3.30 -12.26
C ASN A 45 -8.99 3.78 -12.94
N PRO A 46 -8.01 4.32 -12.17
CA PRO A 46 -6.76 4.78 -12.76
C PRO A 46 -6.05 3.60 -13.43
N ARG A 47 -5.93 3.66 -14.76
CA ARG A 47 -5.27 2.61 -15.52
C ARG A 47 -3.76 2.72 -15.33
N ARG A 48 -3.12 1.61 -14.96
CA ARG A 48 -1.65 1.56 -14.89
C ARG A 48 -1.08 1.95 -16.25
N ARG A 49 -0.15 2.90 -16.27
CA ARG A 49 0.63 3.22 -17.48
C ARG A 49 1.39 1.97 -17.92
N ALA A 50 1.42 1.71 -19.23
CA ALA A 50 2.26 0.66 -19.78
C ALA A 50 3.72 0.96 -19.39
N ARG A 51 4.42 -0.04 -18.86
CA ARG A 51 5.85 0.10 -18.59
C ARG A 51 6.57 0.15 -19.93
N THR A 52 7.40 1.17 -20.14
CA THR A 52 8.37 1.16 -21.24
C THR A 52 9.36 0.03 -20.97
N PRO A 53 9.43 -1.00 -21.84
CA PRO A 53 10.42 -2.07 -21.67
C PRO A 53 11.83 -1.49 -21.81
N LEU A 54 12.78 -2.00 -21.03
CA LEU A 54 14.19 -1.74 -21.24
C LEU A 54 14.66 -2.54 -22.45
N THR A 55 15.52 -1.93 -23.28
CA THR A 55 16.20 -2.67 -24.36
C THR A 55 17.27 -3.59 -23.77
N GLU A 56 17.64 -4.65 -24.49
CA GLU A 56 18.71 -5.57 -24.07
C GLU A 56 20.03 -4.83 -23.83
N SER A 57 20.36 -3.88 -24.71
CA SER A 57 21.54 -3.02 -24.55
C SER A 57 21.55 -2.19 -23.27
N GLN A 58 20.38 -1.71 -22.83
CA GLN A 58 20.27 -0.98 -21.55
C GLN A 58 20.43 -1.92 -20.37
N VAL A 59 19.88 -3.13 -20.44
CA VAL A 59 20.05 -4.15 -19.40
C VAL A 59 21.52 -4.54 -19.25
N ASP A 60 22.23 -4.75 -20.36
CA ASP A 60 23.66 -5.10 -20.33
C ASP A 60 24.53 -3.94 -19.84
N ALA A 61 24.19 -2.70 -20.20
CA ALA A 61 24.85 -1.53 -19.66
C ALA A 61 24.63 -1.39 -18.13
N ILE A 62 23.43 -1.72 -17.62
CA ILE A 62 23.14 -1.76 -16.18
C ILE A 62 23.97 -2.83 -15.47
N ARG A 63 24.04 -4.04 -16.04
CA ARG A 63 24.85 -5.16 -15.50
C ARG A 63 26.33 -4.79 -15.45
N THR A 64 26.84 -4.25 -16.55
CA THR A 64 28.25 -3.82 -16.67
C THR A 64 28.58 -2.71 -15.68
N ALA A 65 27.73 -1.68 -15.56
CA ALA A 65 27.91 -0.61 -14.59
C ALA A 65 27.96 -1.15 -13.15
N ARG A 66 27.11 -2.13 -12.82
CA ARG A 66 27.11 -2.73 -11.49
C ARG A 66 28.36 -3.59 -11.22
N ALA A 67 28.81 -4.36 -12.22
CA ALA A 67 30.06 -5.11 -12.14
C ALA A 67 31.29 -4.18 -11.97
N ASN A 68 31.25 -2.99 -12.57
CA ASN A 68 32.27 -1.95 -12.41
C ASN A 68 32.20 -1.21 -11.04
N GLY A 69 31.24 -1.56 -10.18
CA GLY A 69 31.10 -0.97 -8.85
C GLY A 69 30.31 0.35 -8.80
N GLU A 70 29.64 0.76 -9.90
CA GLU A 70 28.79 1.96 -9.87
C GLU A 70 27.64 1.81 -8.87
N SER A 71 27.28 2.91 -8.19
CA SER A 71 26.18 2.91 -7.22
C SER A 71 24.83 2.73 -7.90
N VAL A 72 23.89 2.06 -7.22
CA VAL A 72 22.52 1.87 -7.72
C VAL A 72 21.85 3.23 -8.01
N VAL A 73 22.14 4.25 -7.20
CA VAL A 73 21.58 5.61 -7.38
C VAL A 73 22.06 6.23 -8.68
N SER A 74 23.36 6.13 -9.00
CA SER A 74 23.94 6.61 -10.27
C SER A 74 23.25 5.94 -11.47
N ILE A 75 23.10 4.61 -11.42
CA ILE A 75 22.45 3.83 -12.48
C ILE A 75 20.97 4.23 -12.63
N CYS A 76 20.24 4.43 -11.54
CA CYS A 76 18.84 4.86 -11.57
C CYS A 76 18.67 6.21 -12.27
N GLN A 77 19.56 7.17 -11.98
CA GLN A 77 19.53 8.50 -12.60
C GLN A 77 19.88 8.42 -14.09
N ARG A 78 20.94 7.69 -14.46
CA ARG A 78 21.41 7.57 -15.84
C ARG A 78 20.39 6.94 -16.78
N PHE A 79 19.71 5.89 -16.33
CA PHE A 79 18.72 5.17 -17.15
C PHE A 79 17.28 5.61 -16.88
N ASN A 80 17.06 6.56 -15.96
CA ASN A 80 15.74 6.98 -15.48
C ASN A 80 14.86 5.78 -15.08
N VAL A 81 15.44 4.84 -14.33
CA VAL A 81 14.79 3.60 -13.89
C VAL A 81 14.63 3.59 -12.38
N HIS A 82 13.58 2.91 -11.91
CA HIS A 82 13.38 2.68 -10.49
C HIS A 82 14.43 1.70 -9.94
N ARG A 83 14.85 1.89 -8.68
CA ARG A 83 15.85 1.03 -7.99
C ARG A 83 15.56 -0.47 -8.07
N MET A 84 14.27 -0.84 -8.03
CA MET A 84 13.86 -2.25 -8.12
C MET A 84 14.16 -2.85 -9.48
N THR A 85 14.13 -2.04 -10.54
CA THR A 85 14.49 -2.47 -11.90
C THR A 85 15.97 -2.80 -11.98
N VAL A 86 16.84 -1.93 -11.43
CA VAL A 86 18.28 -2.22 -11.34
C VAL A 86 18.53 -3.50 -10.57
N TRP A 87 17.90 -3.67 -9.40
CA TRP A 87 18.04 -4.89 -8.60
C TRP A 87 17.56 -6.15 -9.34
N THR A 88 16.50 -6.04 -10.14
CA THR A 88 15.99 -7.18 -10.93
C THR A 88 17.01 -7.67 -11.96
N HIS A 89 17.81 -6.78 -12.54
CA HIS A 89 18.81 -7.13 -13.55
C HIS A 89 20.20 -7.44 -12.98
N THR A 90 20.43 -7.20 -11.68
CA THR A 90 21.76 -7.31 -11.04
C THR A 90 21.78 -8.24 -9.84
N ARG A 91 20.64 -8.83 -9.45
CA ARG A 91 20.55 -9.76 -8.31
C ARG A 91 21.44 -11.00 -8.46
N ASP A 92 21.69 -11.46 -9.68
CA ASP A 92 22.50 -12.66 -9.95
C ASP A 92 24.01 -12.39 -9.83
N LEU A 93 24.41 -11.13 -9.60
CA LEU A 93 25.80 -10.73 -9.35
C LEU A 93 26.19 -10.82 -7.86
N PHE A 94 25.25 -11.22 -6.99
CA PHE A 94 25.42 -11.34 -5.53
C PHE A 94 24.93 -12.70 -5.05
#